data_AF-A0A6A8FKQ5-F1
#
_entry.id   AF-A0A6A8FKQ5-F1
#
_cell.length_a   1.000
_cell.length_b   1.000
_cell.length_c   1.000
_cell.angle_alpha   90.00
_cell.angle_beta   90.00
_cell.angle_gamma   90.00
#
_symmetry.space_group_name_H-M   'P 1'
#
loop_
_entity.id
_entity.type
_entity.pdbx_description
1 polymer ?
#
loop_
_entity_poly.entity_id
_entity_poly.type
_entity_poly.pdbx_seq_one_letter_code
_entity_poly.pdbx_strand_id
1 'polypeptide(L)'
;MQRGYIILIIGTAFLIIGISVSAIWTSSLVGTITHQNTILNVVSINPLGDVNAITQISDINHPLSLVIHLESNGNPPLRETVRNPNGQIISTNEFSNQFLTRLKTDVVGKYILTINNL
;
A
#
# COMPACT_ATOMS: atom_id res chain seq x y z
N MET A 1 -33.26 42.02 -30.07
CA MET A 1 -32.91 40.64 -29.67
C MET A 1 -31.40 40.41 -29.51
N GLN A 2 -30.59 41.46 -29.30
CA GLN A 2 -29.12 41.40 -29.37
C GLN A 2 -28.45 41.11 -28.01
N ARG A 3 -29.11 41.48 -26.90
CA ARG A 3 -28.57 41.34 -25.54
C ARG A 3 -28.57 39.90 -25.02
N GLY A 4 -29.54 39.09 -25.44
CA GLY A 4 -29.65 37.68 -25.04
C GLY A 4 -28.54 36.80 -25.62
N TYR A 5 -28.08 37.09 -26.84
CA TYR A 5 -27.02 36.35 -27.51
C TYR A 5 -25.64 36.56 -26.85
N ILE A 6 -25.38 37.77 -26.35
CA ILE A 6 -24.16 38.10 -25.61
C ILE A 6 -24.10 37.31 -24.30
N ILE A 7 -25.22 37.22 -23.58
CA ILE A 7 -25.31 36.45 -22.33
C ILE A 7 -25.09 34.95 -22.60
N LEU A 8 -25.64 34.43 -23.70
CA LEU A 8 -25.48 33.04 -24.10
C LEU A 8 -24.02 32.68 -24.43
N ILE A 9 -23.32 33.54 -25.18
CA ILE A 9 -21.90 33.34 -25.50
C ILE A 9 -21.03 33.39 -24.23
N ILE A 10 -21.23 34.41 -23.39
CA ILE A 10 -20.43 34.58 -22.17
C ILE A 10 -20.66 33.40 -21.21
N GLY A 11 -21.90 32.96 -21.04
CA GLY A 11 -22.24 31.82 -20.18
C GLY A 11 -21.61 30.51 -20.67
N THR A 12 -21.60 30.28 -21.98
CA THR A 12 -21.02 29.06 -22.58
C THR A 12 -19.50 29.06 -22.44
N ALA A 13 -18.84 30.21 -22.63
CA ALA A 13 -17.40 30.35 -22.44
C ALA A 13 -16.98 30.11 -20.98
N PHE A 14 -17.72 30.65 -20.01
CA PHE A 14 -17.45 30.44 -18.59
C PHE A 14 -17.63 28.97 -18.15
N LEU A 15 -18.61 28.27 -18.73
CA LEU A 15 -18.87 26.86 -18.41
C LEU A 15 -17.73 25.96 -18.88
N ILE A 16 -17.20 26.20 -20.09
CA ILE A 16 -16.06 25.44 -20.63
C ILE A 16 -14.81 25.65 -19.77
N ILE A 17 -14.53 26.90 -19.38
CA ILE A 17 -13.39 27.24 -18.51
C ILE A 17 -13.54 26.58 -17.13
N GLY A 18 -14.75 26.60 -16.55
CA GLY A 18 -15.02 25.96 -15.26
C GLY A 18 -14.74 24.45 -15.28
N ILE A 19 -15.18 23.74 -16.32
CA ILE A 19 -14.92 22.30 -16.47
C ILE A 19 -13.42 22.02 -16.64
N SER A 20 -12.71 22.82 -17.43
CA SER A 20 -11.26 22.66 -17.62
C SER A 20 -10.47 22.86 -16.33
N VAL A 21 -10.85 23.82 -15.48
CA VAL A 21 -10.21 24.01 -14.17
C VAL A 21 -10.56 22.86 -13.22
N SER A 22 -11.82 22.42 -13.17
CA SER A 22 -12.21 21.28 -12.32
C SER A 22 -11.47 19.99 -12.67
N ALA A 23 -11.17 19.74 -13.94
CA ALA A 23 -10.40 18.56 -14.38
C ALA A 23 -8.97 18.49 -13.82
N ILE A 24 -8.37 19.63 -13.48
CA ILE A 24 -6.99 19.69 -12.94
C ILE A 24 -6.97 19.28 -11.44
N TRP A 25 -8.09 19.41 -10.73
CA TRP A 25 -8.17 19.13 -9.29
C TRP A 25 -8.72 17.74 -8.95
N THR A 26 -9.31 17.00 -9.90
CA THR A 26 -9.71 15.59 -9.66
C THR A 26 -8.51 14.64 -9.63
N SER A 27 -7.40 15.01 -10.28
CA SER A 27 -6.16 14.22 -10.29
C SER A 27 -5.36 14.29 -8.99
N SER A 28 -5.59 15.30 -8.13
CA SER A 28 -4.79 15.49 -6.91
C SER A 28 -5.27 14.69 -5.68
N LEU A 29 -6.37 13.95 -5.79
CA LEU A 29 -6.89 13.10 -4.69
C LEU A 29 -6.66 11.59 -4.90
N VAL A 30 -6.08 11.18 -6.04
CA VAL A 30 -5.72 9.77 -6.29
C VAL A 30 -4.25 9.46 -5.95
N GLY A 31 -3.38 10.47 -5.85
CA GLY A 31 -1.96 10.27 -5.56
C GLY A 31 -1.58 10.21 -4.08
N THR A 32 -2.43 10.73 -3.19
CA THR A 32 -2.00 11.04 -1.80
C THR A 32 -2.41 9.98 -0.79
N ILE A 33 -3.12 8.92 -1.19
CA ILE A 33 -3.33 7.71 -0.37
C ILE A 33 -2.40 6.58 -0.84
N THR A 34 -1.16 6.93 -1.21
CA THR A 34 -0.09 5.96 -1.51
C THR A 34 1.22 6.36 -0.85
N HIS A 35 1.13 6.87 0.37
CA HIS A 35 2.26 7.08 1.27
C HIS A 35 2.01 6.45 2.65
N GLN A 36 1.26 5.36 2.67
CA GLN A 36 1.31 4.39 3.76
C GLN A 36 1.93 3.13 3.17
N ASN A 37 3.13 2.78 3.65
CA ASN A 37 3.85 1.54 3.33
C ASN A 37 3.05 0.31 3.82
N THR A 38 1.83 0.12 3.32
CA THR A 38 1.02 -1.08 3.56
C THR A 38 1.43 -2.09 2.51
N ILE A 39 2.43 -2.90 2.86
CA ILE A 39 3.10 -3.87 1.97
C ILE A 39 2.20 -5.08 1.67
N LEU A 40 1.18 -5.33 2.51
CA LEU A 40 0.14 -6.35 2.30
C LEU A 40 -1.20 -5.78 2.76
N ASN A 41 -2.11 -5.57 1.81
CA ASN A 41 -3.49 -5.22 2.11
C ASN A 41 -4.37 -6.43 1.80
N VAL A 42 -4.64 -7.25 2.83
CA VAL A 42 -5.60 -8.36 2.85
C VAL A 42 -5.38 -9.44 1.78
N VAL A 43 -4.67 -10.51 2.12
CA VAL A 43 -4.48 -11.68 1.24
C VAL A 43 -5.04 -12.93 1.92
N SER A 44 -5.88 -13.68 1.20
CA SER A 44 -6.35 -14.99 1.63
C SER A 44 -5.26 -16.03 1.41
N ILE A 45 -4.89 -16.77 2.46
CA ILE A 45 -3.86 -17.81 2.41
C ILE A 45 -4.54 -19.17 2.50
N ASN A 46 -4.39 -19.99 1.47
CA ASN A 46 -4.90 -21.35 1.47
C ASN A 46 -4.18 -22.22 2.53
N PRO A 47 -4.80 -23.31 3.02
CA PRO A 47 -4.11 -24.30 3.85
C PRO A 47 -2.86 -24.83 3.14
N LEU A 48 -1.73 -24.89 3.84
CA LEU A 48 -0.41 -25.24 3.27
C LEU A 48 0.10 -24.28 2.18
N GLY A 49 -0.54 -23.12 2.02
CA GLY A 49 -0.13 -22.08 1.07
C GLY A 49 0.88 -21.10 1.65
N ASP A 50 1.56 -20.40 0.75
CA ASP A 50 2.42 -19.27 1.08
C ASP A 50 2.00 -17.99 0.33
N VAL A 51 2.26 -16.85 0.95
CA VAL A 51 2.11 -15.54 0.33
C VAL A 51 3.42 -14.79 0.48
N ASN A 52 3.87 -14.22 -0.64
CA ASN A 52 5.06 -13.41 -0.69
C ASN A 52 4.68 -11.94 -0.87
N ALA A 53 5.28 -11.09 -0.06
CA ALA A 53 5.18 -9.65 -0.15
C ALA A 53 6.56 -9.04 -0.27
N ILE A 54 6.62 -7.92 -0.98
CA ILE A 54 7.87 -7.30 -1.36
C ILE A 54 7.81 -5.85 -0.95
N THR A 55 8.87 -5.38 -0.29
CA THR A 55 9.05 -3.95 -0.01
C THR A 55 10.41 -3.47 -0.45
N GLN A 56 10.48 -2.25 -0.97
CA GLN A 56 11.73 -1.60 -1.34
C GLN A 56 12.09 -0.56 -0.30
N ILE A 57 13.29 -0.71 0.25
CA ILE A 57 13.81 0.17 1.30
C ILE A 57 14.88 1.04 0.68
N SER A 58 14.70 2.35 0.78
CA SER A 58 15.64 3.37 0.31
C SER A 58 16.51 3.95 1.43
N ASP A 59 16.10 3.80 2.69
CA ASP A 59 16.80 4.35 3.86
C ASP A 59 16.89 3.32 4.99
N ILE A 60 18.11 3.12 5.49
CA ILE A 60 18.45 2.19 6.58
C ILE A 60 18.33 2.82 7.98
N ASN A 61 18.19 4.15 8.06
CA ASN A 61 18.08 4.85 9.35
C ASN A 61 16.69 4.71 9.98
N HIS A 62 15.69 4.28 9.19
CA HIS A 62 14.33 4.09 9.64
C HIS A 62 14.02 2.59 9.77
N PRO A 63 13.66 2.10 10.96
CA PRO A 63 13.30 0.70 11.16
C PRO A 63 11.99 0.38 10.44
N LEU A 64 11.91 -0.83 9.88
CA LEU A 64 10.66 -1.34 9.32
C LEU A 64 9.73 -1.77 10.45
N SER A 65 8.46 -1.41 10.37
CA SER A 65 7.41 -1.96 11.23
C SER A 65 6.56 -2.93 10.44
N LEU A 66 6.45 -4.15 10.92
CA LEU A 66 5.60 -5.19 10.36
C LEU A 66 4.43 -5.44 11.29
N VAL A 67 3.22 -5.29 10.76
CA VAL A 67 1.95 -5.56 11.45
C VAL A 67 1.23 -6.62 10.64
N ILE A 68 0.91 -7.74 11.27
CA ILE A 68 0.10 -8.80 10.67
C ILE A 68 -1.10 -9.03 11.57
N HIS A 69 -2.28 -8.96 10.96
CA HIS A 69 -3.55 -9.27 11.61
C HIS A 69 -4.19 -10.43 10.85
N LEU A 70 -4.46 -11.53 11.55
CA LEU A 70 -5.12 -12.70 10.98
C LEU A 70 -6.61 -12.65 11.30
N GLU A 71 -7.43 -12.69 10.26
CA GLU A 71 -8.86 -12.94 10.38
C GLU A 71 -9.11 -14.42 10.03
N SER A 72 -9.25 -15.26 11.06
CA SER A 72 -9.47 -16.71 10.88
C SER A 72 -10.40 -17.27 11.94
N ASN A 73 -11.18 -18.28 11.56
CA ASN A 73 -12.15 -18.94 12.43
C ASN A 73 -11.54 -20.04 13.32
N GLY A 74 -10.21 -20.17 13.38
CA GLY A 74 -9.53 -21.25 14.11
C GLY A 74 -8.07 -21.01 14.51
N ASN A 75 -7.53 -19.80 14.34
CA ASN A 75 -6.15 -19.41 14.69
C ASN A 75 -5.08 -20.44 14.25
N PRO A 76 -5.00 -20.79 12.95
CA PRO A 76 -3.96 -21.68 12.47
C PRO A 76 -2.57 -21.08 12.72
N PRO A 77 -1.56 -21.90 13.04
CA PRO A 77 -0.19 -21.43 13.20
C PRO A 77 0.35 -20.99 11.83
N LEU A 78 0.68 -19.70 11.72
CA LEU A 78 1.35 -19.12 10.56
C LEU A 78 2.82 -18.89 10.89
N ARG A 79 3.68 -19.03 9.89
CA ARG A 79 5.10 -18.67 10.00
C ARG A 79 5.42 -17.48 9.11
N GLU A 80 5.92 -16.42 9.74
CA GLU A 80 6.54 -15.27 9.10
C GLU A 80 8.02 -15.57 8.82
N THR A 81 8.50 -15.15 7.66
CA THR A 81 9.93 -15.15 7.34
C THR A 81 10.26 -13.90 6.52
N VAL A 82 11.21 -13.09 6.98
CA VAL A 82 11.69 -11.92 6.24
C VAL A 82 13.10 -12.17 5.75
N ARG A 83 13.31 -11.96 4.45
CA ARG A 83 14.60 -12.02 3.78
C ARG A 83 15.05 -10.63 3.34
N ASN A 84 16.33 -10.35 3.55
CA ASN A 84 16.97 -9.13 3.09
C ASN A 84 17.31 -9.21 1.58
N PRO A 85 17.79 -8.12 0.96
CA PRO A 85 18.14 -8.09 -0.47
C PRO A 85 19.26 -9.06 -0.84
N ASN A 86 20.09 -9.44 0.14
CA ASN A 86 21.16 -10.42 -0.01
C ASN A 86 20.67 -11.88 0.11
N GLY A 87 19.36 -12.09 0.32
CA GLY A 87 18.74 -13.41 0.49
C GLY A 87 18.89 -14.01 1.89
N GLN A 88 19.46 -13.28 2.85
CA GLN A 88 19.61 -13.74 4.24
C GLN A 88 18.30 -13.57 5.00
N ILE A 89 17.96 -14.54 5.84
CA ILE A 89 16.79 -14.49 6.72
C ILE A 89 17.14 -13.59 7.92
N ILE A 90 16.40 -12.49 8.08
CA ILE A 90 16.57 -11.54 9.18
C ILE A 90 15.52 -11.68 10.27
N SER A 91 14.38 -12.32 9.96
CA SER A 91 13.33 -12.65 10.93
C SER A 91 12.65 -13.94 10.52
N THR A 92 12.34 -14.76 11.52
CA THR A 92 11.41 -15.87 11.39
C THR A 92 10.62 -15.97 12.68
N ASN A 93 9.30 -16.01 12.59
CA ASN A 93 8.44 -16.10 13.77
C ASN A 93 7.16 -16.89 13.48
N GLU A 94 6.61 -17.54 14.49
CA GLU A 94 5.35 -18.26 14.38
C GLU A 94 4.27 -17.52 15.18
N PHE A 95 3.13 -17.27 14.56
CA PHE A 95 2.03 -16.50 15.14
C PHE A 95 0.68 -17.08 14.71
N SER A 96 -0.36 -16.89 15.52
CA SER A 96 -1.69 -17.48 15.28
C SER A 96 -2.84 -16.47 15.32
N ASN A 97 -2.56 -15.18 15.58
CA ASN A 97 -3.59 -14.14 15.63
C ASN A 97 -3.03 -12.77 15.18
N GLN A 98 -2.25 -12.11 16.03
CA GLN A 98 -1.63 -10.82 15.72
C GLN A 98 -0.13 -10.90 15.93
N PHE A 99 0.62 -10.31 15.00
CA PHE A 99 2.07 -10.23 15.07
C PHE A 99 2.52 -8.81 14.76
N LEU A 100 3.32 -8.25 15.67
CA LEU A 100 3.92 -6.94 15.53
C LEU A 100 5.41 -7.07 15.79
N THR A 101 6.23 -6.68 14.81
CA THR A 101 7.68 -6.64 15.00
C THR A 101 8.29 -5.42 14.33
N ARG A 102 9.44 -5.00 14.84
CA ARG A 102 10.27 -3.96 14.25
C ARG A 102 11.56 -4.59 13.78
N LEU A 103 11.85 -4.42 12.51
CA LEU A 103 13.02 -4.98 11.85
C LEU A 103 14.00 -3.86 11.57
N LYS A 104 15.22 -3.99 12.08
CA LYS A 104 16.30 -3.08 11.72
C LYS A 104 16.76 -3.43 10.30
N THR A 105 16.87 -2.41 9.46
CA THR A 105 17.29 -2.54 8.07
C THR A 105 18.80 -2.34 7.99
N ASP A 106 19.52 -3.39 7.62
CA ASP A 106 20.98 -3.31 7.50
C ASP A 106 21.43 -2.91 6.08
N VAL A 107 20.58 -3.10 5.07
CA VAL A 107 20.93 -2.90 3.66
C VAL A 107 19.78 -2.23 2.92
N VAL A 108 20.09 -1.29 2.03
CA VAL A 108 19.12 -0.70 1.10
C VAL A 108 18.78 -1.73 0.02
N GLY A 109 17.49 -1.91 -0.28
CA GLY A 109 17.07 -2.80 -1.36
C GLY A 109 15.72 -3.48 -1.15
N LYS A 110 15.52 -4.56 -1.88
CA LYS A 110 14.28 -5.36 -1.90
C LYS A 110 14.25 -6.36 -0.75
N TYR A 111 13.33 -6.18 0.18
CA TYR A 111 13.03 -7.15 1.23
C TYR A 111 11.82 -7.99 0.83
N ILE A 112 11.85 -9.27 1.17
CA ILE A 112 10.80 -10.23 0.87
C ILE A 112 10.26 -10.78 2.18
N LEU A 113 8.97 -10.59 2.43
CA LEU A 113 8.22 -11.19 3.52
C LEU A 113 7.46 -12.39 2.96
N THR A 114 7.67 -13.56 3.53
CA THR A 114 6.92 -14.77 3.23
C THR A 114 6.08 -15.14 4.45
N ILE A 115 4.80 -15.41 4.23
CA ILE A 115 3.89 -15.92 5.25
C ILE A 115 3.45 -17.32 4.80
N ASN A 116 3.74 -18.32 5.61
CA ASN A 116 3.36 -19.72 5.38
C ASN A 116 2.26 -20.13 6.34
N ASN A 117 1.26 -20.86 5.83
CA ASN A 117 0.28 -21.56 6.65
C ASN A 117 0.79 -22.99 6.94
N LEU A 118 1.02 -23.31 8.21
CA LEU A 118 1.60 -24.59 8.64
C LEU A 118 0.55 -25.71 8.77
#